data_AF-A0A535M106-F1
#
_entry.id   AF-A0A535M106-F1
#
_cell.length_a   1.000
_cell.length_b   1.000
_cell.length_c   1.000
_cell.angle_alpha   90.00
_cell.angle_beta   90.00
_cell.angle_gamma   90.00
#
_symmetry.space_group_name_H-M   'P 1'
#
loop_
_entity.id
_entity.type
_entity.pdbx_description
1 polymer ?
#
loop_
_entity_poly.entity_id
_entity_poly.type
_entity_poly.pdbx_seq_one_letter_code
_entity_poly.pdbx_strand_id
1 'polypeptide(L)'
;MDKALTNITGWLTKIEQDALLLQANPTDRSSIQEITTLADDAYHGVDVNGDGQIDPVIGEAGALTAYQQGQLMATLSLAPVA
;
A
#
# COMPACT_ATOMS: atom_id res chain seq x y z
N MET A 1 -5.85 -10.16 -0.20
CA MET A 1 -5.14 -9.58 0.97
C MET A 1 -3.64 -9.59 0.71
N ASP A 2 -3.11 -10.74 0.29
CA ASP A 2 -1.82 -10.91 -0.37
C ASP A 2 -1.37 -9.76 -1.28
N LYS A 3 -2.20 -9.28 -2.22
CA LYS A 3 -1.82 -8.22 -3.17
C LYS A 3 -1.47 -6.90 -2.49
N ALA A 4 -2.31 -6.45 -1.55
CA ALA A 4 -2.06 -5.23 -0.79
C ALA A 4 -0.81 -5.39 0.08
N LEU A 5 -0.62 -6.56 0.70
CA LEU A 5 0.58 -6.84 1.48
C LEU A 5 1.84 -6.81 0.61
N THR A 6 1.80 -7.35 -0.61
CA THR A 6 2.90 -7.26 -1.58
C THR A 6 3.24 -5.81 -1.92
N ASN A 7 2.24 -4.99 -2.26
CA ASN A 7 2.45 -3.57 -2.58
C ASN A 7 3.05 -2.81 -1.38
N ILE A 8 2.39 -2.90 -0.22
CA ILE A 8 2.81 -2.23 1.03
C ILE A 8 4.23 -2.63 1.41
N THR A 9 4.56 -3.93 1.33
CA THR A 9 5.92 -4.39 1.64
C THR A 9 6.94 -3.77 0.69
N GLY A 10 6.64 -3.69 -0.61
CA GLY A 10 7.50 -3.04 -1.60
C GLY A 10 7.72 -1.56 -1.30
N TRP A 11 6.64 -0.81 -1.09
CA TRP A 11 6.70 0.62 -0.79
C TRP A 11 7.43 0.91 0.53
N LEU A 12 7.14 0.17 1.59
CA LEU A 12 7.83 0.32 2.89
C LEU A 12 9.32 -0.05 2.81
N THR A 13 9.68 -1.07 2.03
CA THR A 13 11.09 -1.42 1.80
C THR A 13 11.84 -0.28 1.12
N LYS A 14 11.22 0.38 0.12
CA LYS A 14 11.82 1.53 -0.54
C LYS A 14 11.92 2.74 0.38
N ILE A 15 10.90 3.01 1.20
CA ILE A 15 10.96 4.04 2.25
C ILE A 15 12.13 3.81 3.19
N GLU A 16 12.34 2.56 3.65
CA GLU A 16 13.46 2.24 4.53
C GLU A 16 14.80 2.53 3.85
N GLN A 17 14.98 2.13 2.59
CA GLN A 17 16.19 2.41 1.82
C GLN A 17 16.43 3.92 1.68
N ASP A 18 15.41 4.68 1.32
CA ASP A 18 15.48 6.13 1.15
C ASP A 18 15.76 6.85 2.47
N ALA A 19 15.15 6.40 3.57
CA ALA A 19 15.39 6.94 4.90
C ALA A 19 16.82 6.68 5.37
N LEU A 20 17.39 5.50 5.08
CA LEU A 20 18.79 5.17 5.36
C LEU A 20 19.75 6.05 4.54
N LEU A 21 19.44 6.31 3.27
CA LEU A 21 20.23 7.22 2.43
C LEU A 21 20.21 8.65 2.95
N LEU A 22 19.03 9.16 3.34
CA LEU A 22 18.86 10.48 3.95
C LEU A 22 19.59 10.57 5.30
N GLN A 23 19.55 9.51 6.11
CA GLN A 23 20.28 9.45 7.38
C GLN A 23 21.79 9.53 7.15
N ALA A 24 22.32 8.82 6.15
CA ALA A 24 23.74 8.83 5.81
C ALA A 24 24.18 10.18 5.21
N ASN A 25 23.30 10.86 4.48
CA ASN A 25 23.57 12.14 3.82
C ASN A 25 22.46 13.18 4.11
N PRO A 26 22.40 13.76 5.33
CA PRO A 26 21.24 14.56 5.77
C PRO A 26 20.96 15.85 4.97
N THR A 27 21.93 16.33 4.19
CA THR A 27 21.77 17.48 3.31
C THR A 27 21.19 17.12 1.94
N ASP A 28 21.27 15.85 1.54
CA ASP A 28 20.64 15.34 0.33
C ASP A 28 19.19 14.98 0.62
N ARG A 29 18.30 15.94 0.36
CA ARG A 29 16.87 15.84 0.64
C ARG A 29 16.05 15.29 -0.53
N SER A 30 16.71 14.80 -1.57
CA SER A 30 16.06 14.35 -2.80
C SER A 30 15.02 13.26 -2.57
N SER A 31 15.25 12.35 -1.62
CA SER A 31 14.34 11.23 -1.32
C SER A 31 13.14 11.59 -0.43
N ILE A 32 13.07 12.77 0.19
CA ILE A 32 11.99 13.11 1.15
C ILE A 32 10.61 13.07 0.46
N GLN A 33 10.53 13.58 -0.77
CA GLN A 33 9.28 13.55 -1.52
C GLN A 33 8.85 12.12 -1.83
N GLU A 34 9.79 11.27 -2.25
CA GLU A 34 9.49 9.86 -2.56
C GLU A 34 9.05 9.09 -1.31
N ILE A 35 9.71 9.28 -0.17
CA ILE A 35 9.29 8.71 1.12
C ILE A 35 7.84 9.09 1.45
N THR A 36 7.50 10.36 1.28
CA THR A 36 6.15 10.85 1.63
C THR A 36 5.10 10.29 0.68
N THR A 37 5.40 10.24 -0.63
CA THR A 37 4.51 9.65 -1.64
C THR A 37 4.30 8.16 -1.37
N LEU A 38 5.36 7.38 -1.18
CA LEU A 38 5.25 5.96 -0.89
C LEU A 38 4.50 5.65 0.41
N ALA A 39 4.58 6.54 1.41
CA ALA A 39 3.86 6.37 2.66
C ALA A 39 2.35 6.60 2.46
N ASP A 40 1.99 7.58 1.64
CA ASP A 40 0.61 7.81 1.23
C ASP A 40 0.08 6.63 0.42
N ASP A 41 0.84 6.17 -0.59
CA ASP A 41 0.53 4.99 -1.40
C ASP A 41 0.34 3.74 -0.54
N ALA A 42 1.19 3.51 0.47
CA ALA A 42 1.05 2.38 1.38
C ALA A 42 -0.23 2.41 2.21
N TYR A 43 -0.71 3.61 2.57
CA TYR A 43 -1.93 3.75 3.34
C TYR A 43 -3.19 3.74 2.45
N HIS A 44 -3.24 4.62 1.46
CA HIS A 44 -4.40 4.85 0.59
C HIS A 44 -4.46 3.93 -0.62
N GLY A 45 -3.33 3.44 -1.10
CA GLY A 45 -3.19 2.83 -2.42
C GLY A 45 -3.00 3.85 -3.53
N VAL A 46 -2.83 3.37 -4.76
CA VAL A 46 -2.60 4.18 -5.96
C VAL A 46 -3.59 3.78 -7.05
N ASP A 47 -4.22 4.75 -7.71
CA ASP A 47 -5.02 4.49 -8.90
C ASP A 47 -4.09 4.46 -10.12
N VAL A 48 -3.60 3.25 -10.45
CA VAL A 48 -2.62 3.07 -11.52
C VAL A 48 -3.29 3.13 -12.89
N ASN A 49 -4.55 2.70 -12.98
CA ASN A 49 -5.27 2.60 -14.24
C ASN A 49 -6.06 3.88 -14.60
N GLY A 50 -6.24 4.79 -13.64
CA GLY A 50 -6.85 6.11 -13.83
C GLY A 50 -8.37 6.10 -13.90
N ASP A 51 -9.04 5.08 -13.38
CA ASP A 51 -10.52 4.97 -13.36
C ASP A 51 -11.17 5.69 -12.18
N GLY A 52 -10.37 6.27 -11.27
CA GLY A 52 -10.80 6.96 -10.08
C GLY A 52 -11.06 6.03 -8.89
N GLN A 53 -10.68 4.76 -8.97
CA GLN A 53 -10.84 3.77 -7.90
C GLN A 53 -9.49 3.16 -7.52
N ILE A 54 -9.44 2.62 -6.29
CA ILE A 54 -8.29 1.84 -5.80
C ILE A 54 -8.74 0.40 -5.67
N ASP A 55 -8.36 -0.44 -6.65
CA ASP A 55 -8.83 -1.82 -6.67
C ASP A 55 -7.97 -2.76 -5.82
N PRO A 56 -8.54 -3.90 -5.37
CA PRO A 56 -7.79 -4.96 -4.69
C PRO A 56 -6.91 -5.75 -5.70
N VAL A 57 -5.99 -5.06 -6.38
CA VAL A 57 -5.04 -5.58 -7.37
C VAL A 57 -3.60 -5.20 -7.03
N ILE A 58 -2.64 -5.88 -7.68
CA ILE A 58 -1.22 -5.57 -7.55
C ILE A 58 -0.97 -4.20 -8.19
N GLY A 59 -0.15 -3.37 -7.54
CA GLY A 59 0.14 -2.00 -7.95
C GLY A 59 -0.79 -0.94 -7.35
N GLU A 60 -2.02 -1.31 -6.98
CA GLU A 60 -3.00 -0.33 -6.48
C GLU A 60 -3.31 -0.47 -4.99
N ALA A 61 -3.58 -1.68 -4.53
CA ALA A 61 -4.13 -1.90 -3.20
C ALA A 61 -3.18 -1.45 -2.07
N GLY A 62 -3.64 -0.55 -1.20
CA GLY A 62 -2.98 -0.13 0.04
C GLY A 62 -3.62 -0.72 1.30
N ALA A 63 -3.24 -0.20 2.47
CA ALA A 63 -3.70 -0.69 3.77
C ALA A 63 -5.21 -0.56 3.96
N LEU A 64 -5.81 0.55 3.51
CA LEU A 64 -7.26 0.75 3.56
C LEU A 64 -8.01 -0.30 2.74
N THR A 65 -7.57 -0.57 1.50
CA THR A 65 -8.14 -1.62 0.65
C THR A 65 -8.05 -2.99 1.34
N ALA A 66 -6.90 -3.32 1.94
CA ALA A 66 -6.74 -4.57 2.68
C ALA A 66 -7.70 -4.70 3.86
N TYR A 67 -7.87 -3.63 4.64
CA TYR A 67 -8.78 -3.59 5.78
C TYR A 67 -10.24 -3.78 5.35
N GLN A 68 -10.69 -3.05 4.32
CA GLN A 68 -12.04 -3.15 3.77
C GLN A 68 -12.34 -4.58 3.28
N GLN A 69 -11.42 -5.17 2.53
CA GLN A 69 -11.55 -6.55 2.08
C GLN A 69 -11.63 -7.53 3.27
N GLY A 70 -10.83 -7.30 4.31
CA GLY A 70 -10.91 -8.07 5.57
C GLY A 70 -12.27 -7.97 6.26
N GLN A 71 -12.85 -6.77 6.34
CA GLN A 71 -14.19 -6.57 6.91
C GLN A 71 -15.27 -7.28 6.09
N LEU A 72 -15.22 -7.18 4.75
CA LEU A 72 -16.17 -7.88 3.86
C LEU A 72 -16.11 -9.39 4.08
N MET A 73 -14.90 -9.96 4.13
CA MET A 73 -14.71 -11.39 4.38
C MET A 73 -15.18 -11.82 5.77
N ALA A 74 -14.99 -11.00 6.80
CA ALA A 74 -15.47 -11.30 8.15
C ALA A 74 -17.00 -11.37 8.25
N THR A 75 -17.71 -10.65 7.38
CA THR A 75 -19.19 -10.68 7.30
C THR A 75 -19.74 -11.76 6.38
N LEU A 76 -18.88 -12.53 5.71
CA LEU A 76 -19.30 -13.58 4.79
C LEU A 76 -19.98 -14.71 5.56
N SER A 77 -21.29 -14.85 5.42
CA SER A 77 -22.03 -15.98 5.97
C SER A 77 -21.78 -17.22 5.12
N LEU A 78 -21.13 -18.23 5.70
CA LEU A 78 -21.02 -19.55 5.10
C LEU A 78 -22.34 -20.28 5.32
N ALA A 79 -23.31 -20.08 4.42
CA ALA A 79 -24.50 -20.90 4.41
C ALA A 79 -24.11 -22.36 4.07
N PRO A 80 -24.66 -23.37 4.79
CA PRO A 80 -24.48 -24.75 4.37
C PRO A 80 -25.12 -24.93 2.98
N VAL A 81 -24.40 -25.59 2.08
CA VAL A 81 -24.98 -26.07 0.83
C VAL A 81 -25.98 -27.16 1.21
N ALA A 82 -27.26 -26.92 0.93
CA ALA A 82 -28.34 -27.90 1.14
C ALA A 82 -28.16 -29.11 0.22
#